data_AF-A0A8J7GVZ9-F1
#
_entry.id   AF-A0A8J7GVZ9-F1
#
_cell.length_a   1.000
_cell.length_b   1.000
_cell.length_c   1.000
_cell.angle_alpha   90.00
_cell.angle_beta   90.00
_cell.angle_gamma   90.00
#
_symmetry.space_group_name_H-M   'P 1'
#
loop_
_entity.id
_entity.type
_entity.pdbx_description
1 polymer ?
#
loop_
_entity_poly.entity_id
_entity_poly.type
_entity_poly.pdbx_seq_one_letter_code
_entity_poly.pdbx_strand_id
1 'polypeptide(L)'
;MKKWLTIDELVELRLPNLPSERSAMSRRATKEGWPRRKRSTGNRGVTYEYKLDKSGIEQPNVLRTETPSMTNTPLNLLCEQLEVLTEEEIQDLVQMVKRKGAETLLYLLDDDNINLLKLDRVIKDKVLGKHYPEDDEQVALNDTSGRECGPDGKNKASEEILTSYSKRAV
;
A
#
# COMPACT_ATOMS: atom_id res chain seq x y z
N MET A 1 -25.01 -0.24 24.26
CA MET A 1 -24.99 -0.40 22.78
C MET A 1 -26.13 -1.32 22.36
N LYS A 2 -26.95 -0.92 21.36
CA LYS A 2 -28.00 -1.79 20.80
C LYS A 2 -27.35 -3.01 20.16
N LYS A 3 -27.79 -4.21 20.53
CA LYS A 3 -27.18 -5.49 20.07
C LYS A 3 -27.71 -5.98 18.71
N TRP A 4 -28.77 -5.36 18.20
CA TRP A 4 -29.46 -5.76 16.98
C TRP A 4 -29.71 -4.51 16.13
N LEU A 5 -29.32 -4.56 14.87
CA LEU A 5 -29.31 -3.42 13.95
C LEU A 5 -29.97 -3.84 12.63
N THR A 6 -30.78 -2.96 12.07
CA THR A 6 -31.32 -3.12 10.71
C THR A 6 -30.24 -2.81 9.66
N ILE A 7 -30.44 -3.27 8.43
CA ILE A 7 -29.50 -3.00 7.33
C ILE A 7 -29.30 -1.49 7.14
N ASP A 8 -30.37 -0.70 7.30
CA ASP A 8 -30.33 0.75 7.15
C ASP A 8 -29.46 1.39 8.26
N GLU A 9 -29.64 0.97 9.52
CA GLU A 9 -28.77 1.38 10.64
C GLU A 9 -27.30 0.95 10.44
N LEU A 10 -27.05 -0.20 9.79
CA LEU A 10 -25.69 -0.67 9.52
C LEU A 10 -24.97 0.12 8.45
N VAL A 11 -25.69 0.55 7.43
CA VAL A 11 -25.16 1.43 6.38
C VAL A 11 -24.84 2.81 6.95
N GLU A 12 -25.69 3.33 7.84
CA GLU A 12 -25.48 4.63 8.51
C GLU A 12 -24.22 4.64 9.38
N LEU A 13 -23.87 3.52 10.01
CA LEU A 13 -22.69 3.41 10.88
C LEU A 13 -21.35 3.49 10.12
N ARG A 14 -21.34 3.38 8.78
CA ARG A 14 -20.15 3.46 7.91
C ARG A 14 -18.91 2.78 8.50
N LEU A 15 -19.09 1.58 9.04
CA LEU A 15 -18.00 0.85 9.68
C LEU A 15 -16.91 0.52 8.65
N PRO A 16 -15.62 0.66 9.02
CA PRO A 16 -14.54 0.24 8.15
C PRO A 16 -14.72 -1.24 7.82
N ASN A 17 -14.51 -1.60 6.55
CA ASN A 17 -14.73 -2.93 5.98
C ASN A 17 -16.18 -3.37 5.75
N LEU A 18 -17.21 -2.56 5.99
CA LEU A 18 -18.59 -2.91 5.63
C LEU A 18 -19.05 -2.22 4.33
N PRO A 19 -19.84 -2.90 3.47
CA PRO A 19 -20.45 -2.26 2.31
C PRO A 19 -21.29 -1.04 2.68
N SER A 20 -21.18 0.03 1.88
CA SER A 20 -21.97 1.25 2.02
C SER A 20 -23.36 1.15 1.38
N GLU A 21 -23.61 0.11 0.59
CA GLU A 21 -24.88 -0.09 -0.11
C GLU A 21 -25.76 -1.10 0.62
N ARG A 22 -27.06 -0.78 0.77
CA ARG A 22 -28.07 -1.64 1.40
C ARG A 22 -28.13 -3.04 0.77
N SER A 23 -28.07 -3.11 -0.55
CA SER A 23 -28.14 -4.38 -1.30
C SER A 23 -26.91 -5.25 -1.03
N ALA A 24 -25.72 -4.64 -1.04
CA ALA A 24 -24.45 -5.30 -0.75
C ALA A 24 -24.38 -5.78 0.71
N MET A 25 -24.90 -4.99 1.65
CA MET A 25 -25.02 -5.39 3.06
C MET A 25 -25.95 -6.59 3.24
N SER A 26 -27.11 -6.60 2.57
CA SER A 26 -28.04 -7.73 2.62
C SER A 26 -27.42 -9.02 2.07
N ARG A 27 -26.73 -8.92 0.93
CA ARG A 27 -26.01 -10.05 0.31
C ARG A 27 -24.93 -10.57 1.24
N ARG A 28 -24.14 -9.67 1.85
CA ARG A 28 -23.07 -10.04 2.78
C ARG A 28 -23.61 -10.73 4.02
N ALA A 29 -24.64 -10.17 4.66
CA ALA A 29 -25.25 -10.77 5.85
C ALA A 29 -25.82 -12.16 5.56
N THR A 30 -26.34 -12.39 4.34
CA THR A 30 -26.79 -13.72 3.91
C THR A 30 -25.62 -14.66 3.65
N LYS A 31 -24.58 -14.19 2.94
CA LYS A 31 -23.36 -14.95 2.63
C LYS A 31 -22.60 -15.39 3.88
N GLU A 32 -22.53 -14.52 4.89
CA GLU A 32 -21.82 -14.75 6.15
C GLU A 32 -22.72 -15.37 7.23
N GLY A 33 -23.99 -15.63 6.93
CA GLY A 33 -24.91 -16.31 7.85
C GLY A 33 -25.17 -15.54 9.14
N TRP A 34 -25.22 -14.20 9.08
CA TRP A 34 -25.37 -13.38 10.27
C TRP A 34 -26.67 -13.71 11.02
N PRO A 35 -26.64 -13.80 12.37
CA PRO A 35 -27.84 -14.04 13.14
C PRO A 35 -28.87 -12.95 12.85
N ARG A 36 -30.03 -13.36 12.34
CA ARG A 36 -31.14 -12.45 11.99
C ARG A 36 -32.38 -12.75 12.82
N ARG A 37 -33.09 -11.71 13.23
CA ARG A 37 -34.42 -11.83 13.84
C ARG A 37 -35.42 -10.94 13.14
N LYS A 38 -36.68 -11.37 13.12
CA LYS A 38 -37.77 -10.56 12.58
C LYS A 38 -38.11 -9.47 13.60
N ARG A 39 -38.07 -8.20 13.17
CA ARG A 39 -38.54 -7.08 13.99
C ARG A 39 -40.07 -7.11 13.98
N SER A 40 -40.65 -7.30 15.16
CA SER A 40 -42.11 -7.26 15.40
C SER A 40 -42.60 -5.81 15.56
N THR A 41 -42.24 -4.93 14.65
CA THR A 41 -42.77 -3.55 14.67
C THR A 41 -43.80 -3.48 13.55
N GLY A 42 -45.04 -3.15 13.90
CA GLY A 42 -46.27 -3.32 13.12
C GLY A 42 -46.42 -2.49 11.85
N ASN A 43 -45.33 -2.19 11.14
CA ASN A 43 -45.39 -1.59 9.82
C ASN A 43 -45.34 -2.69 8.76
N ARG A 44 -46.19 -2.56 7.75
CA ARG A 44 -46.38 -3.50 6.64
C ARG A 44 -45.05 -3.89 6.01
N GLY A 45 -44.52 -5.06 6.37
CA GLY A 45 -43.28 -5.60 5.84
C GLY A 45 -42.56 -6.48 6.86
N VAL A 46 -41.81 -7.46 6.36
CA VAL A 46 -40.92 -8.27 7.22
C VAL A 46 -39.57 -7.56 7.27
N THR A 47 -39.32 -6.82 8.35
CA THR A 47 -38.00 -6.20 8.59
C THR A 47 -37.13 -7.15 9.40
N TYR A 48 -35.91 -7.43 8.94
CA TYR A 48 -34.93 -8.22 9.67
C TYR A 48 -33.90 -7.31 10.34
N GLU A 49 -33.57 -7.65 11.58
CA GLU A 49 -32.41 -7.11 12.30
C GLU A 49 -31.32 -8.15 12.34
N TYR A 50 -30.07 -7.69 12.31
CA TYR A 50 -28.87 -8.50 12.31
C TYR A 50 -28.04 -8.17 13.56
N LYS A 51 -27.43 -9.20 14.14
CA LYS A 51 -26.50 -9.06 15.26
C LYS A 51 -25.08 -9.02 14.70
N LEU A 52 -24.37 -7.91 14.92
CA LEU A 52 -22.91 -7.91 14.77
C LEU A 52 -22.32 -8.44 16.07
N ASP A 53 -22.04 -9.72 16.07
CA ASP A 53 -21.00 -10.22 16.96
C ASP A 53 -19.66 -9.68 16.45
N LYS A 54 -18.75 -9.33 17.37
CA LYS A 54 -17.44 -8.74 17.05
C LYS A 54 -16.65 -9.55 16.00
N SER A 55 -17.01 -10.81 15.79
CA SER A 55 -16.52 -11.69 14.73
C SER A 55 -16.87 -11.25 13.29
N GLY A 56 -17.88 -10.41 13.07
CA GLY A 56 -18.32 -9.97 11.73
C GLY A 56 -17.69 -8.67 11.22
N ILE A 57 -17.01 -7.90 12.09
CA ILE A 57 -16.36 -6.63 11.73
C ILE A 57 -14.87 -6.83 11.42
N GLU A 58 -14.28 -7.92 11.91
CA GLU A 58 -12.84 -8.18 11.81
C GLU A 58 -12.44 -9.17 10.72
N GLN A 59 -13.36 -9.61 9.86
CA GLN A 59 -12.98 -10.50 8.75
C GLN A 59 -12.91 -9.73 7.43
N PRO A 60 -11.71 -9.34 6.97
CA PRO A 60 -11.49 -9.15 5.55
C PRO A 60 -11.70 -10.50 4.86
N ASN A 61 -12.90 -10.68 4.28
CA ASN A 61 -13.24 -11.66 3.24
C ASN A 61 -12.34 -12.93 3.20
N VAL A 62 -12.32 -13.72 4.27
CA VAL A 62 -11.80 -15.09 4.20
C VAL A 62 -12.98 -15.96 3.82
N LEU A 63 -13.14 -16.16 2.51
CA LEU A 63 -13.89 -17.28 2.00
C LEU A 63 -13.31 -18.52 2.69
N ARG A 64 -14.12 -19.18 3.52
CA ARG A 64 -13.84 -20.51 4.05
C ARG A 64 -13.50 -21.43 2.89
N THR A 65 -12.22 -21.62 2.64
CA THR A 65 -11.67 -22.88 2.18
C THR A 65 -10.95 -23.45 3.39
N GLU A 66 -11.53 -24.50 3.96
CA GLU A 66 -10.77 -25.43 4.78
C GLU A 66 -9.66 -26.01 3.90
N THR A 67 -8.49 -25.38 3.97
CA THR A 67 -7.22 -25.95 3.53
C THR A 67 -6.22 -25.57 4.61
N PRO A 68 -5.47 -26.51 5.19
CA PRO A 68 -4.29 -26.18 5.99
C PRO A 68 -3.24 -25.63 5.02
N SER A 69 -3.42 -24.38 4.60
CA SER A 69 -2.44 -23.67 3.78
C SER A 69 -1.43 -23.05 4.73
N MET A 70 -0.54 -23.91 5.20
CA MET A 70 0.81 -23.52 5.60
C MET A 70 1.47 -22.86 4.40
N THR A 71 1.10 -21.61 4.15
CA THR A 71 1.93 -20.75 3.30
C THR A 71 3.12 -20.40 4.18
N ASN A 72 4.24 -21.07 3.91
CA ASN A 72 5.56 -20.73 4.43
C ASN A 72 5.94 -19.33 3.91
N THR A 73 5.21 -18.31 4.33
CA THR A 73 5.57 -16.93 4.05
C THR A 73 6.64 -16.53 5.05
N PRO A 74 7.65 -15.74 4.63
CA PRO A 74 8.69 -15.27 5.53
C PRO A 74 8.15 -14.56 6.79
N LEU A 75 6.97 -13.94 6.67
CA LEU A 75 6.28 -13.29 7.79
C LEU A 75 5.76 -14.31 8.82
N ASN A 76 5.14 -15.41 8.37
CA ASN A 76 4.67 -16.44 9.28
C ASN A 76 5.83 -17.09 10.05
N LEU A 77 6.94 -17.38 9.36
CA LEU A 77 8.15 -17.91 10.00
C LEU A 77 8.73 -16.94 11.04
N LEU A 78 8.77 -15.65 10.72
CA LEU A 78 9.23 -14.63 11.67
C LEU A 78 8.30 -14.52 12.88
N CYS A 79 6.98 -14.57 12.68
CA CYS A 79 6.02 -14.57 13.79
C CYS A 79 6.20 -15.80 14.68
N GLU A 80 6.33 -17.00 14.11
CA GLU A 80 6.61 -18.23 14.86
C GLU A 80 7.91 -18.13 15.67
N GLN A 81 8.95 -17.49 15.13
CA GLN A 81 10.21 -17.27 15.84
C GLN A 81 10.08 -16.27 16.98
N LEU A 82 9.25 -15.24 16.83
CA LEU A 82 9.03 -14.20 17.83
C LEU A 82 8.04 -14.61 18.92
N GLU A 83 7.19 -15.61 18.69
CA GLU A 83 6.27 -16.18 19.71
C GLU A 83 7.00 -16.78 20.92
N VAL A 84 8.30 -17.10 20.80
CA VAL A 84 9.13 -17.60 21.90
C VAL A 84 9.42 -16.50 22.94
N LEU A 85 9.36 -15.23 22.52
CA LEU A 85 9.68 -14.09 23.38
C LEU A 85 8.47 -13.69 24.22
N THR A 86 8.77 -13.20 25.43
CA THR A 86 7.78 -12.53 26.29
C THR A 86 7.41 -11.16 25.73
N GLU A 87 6.28 -10.62 26.19
CA GLU A 87 5.83 -9.27 25.78
C GLU A 87 6.87 -8.18 26.09
N GLU A 88 7.57 -8.30 27.23
CA GLU A 88 8.64 -7.37 27.61
C GLU A 88 9.83 -7.44 26.63
N GLU A 89 10.27 -8.65 26.28
CA GLU A 89 11.35 -8.87 25.32
C GLU A 89 10.99 -8.40 23.90
N ILE A 90 9.72 -8.56 23.50
CA ILE A 90 9.21 -8.02 22.23
C ILE A 90 9.27 -6.49 22.23
N GLN A 91 8.90 -5.85 23.34
CA GLN A 91 8.97 -4.39 23.46
C GLN A 91 10.42 -3.89 23.39
N ASP A 92 11.35 -4.56 24.08
CA ASP A 92 12.78 -4.25 24.01
C ASP A 92 13.34 -4.43 22.60
N LEU A 93 12.97 -5.51 21.91
CA LEU A 93 13.36 -5.77 20.52
C LEU A 93 12.85 -4.66 19.59
N VAL A 94 11.57 -4.28 19.71
CA VAL A 94 10.97 -3.20 18.93
C VAL A 94 11.69 -1.89 19.17
N GLN A 95 12.03 -1.57 20.43
CA GLN A 95 12.78 -0.35 20.75
C GLN A 95 14.19 -0.37 20.14
N MET A 96 14.86 -1.53 20.18
CA MET A 96 16.18 -1.71 19.59
C MET A 96 16.16 -1.51 18.07
N VAL A 97 15.21 -2.14 17.37
CA VAL A 97 15.03 -2.00 15.92
C VAL A 97 14.73 -0.55 15.55
N LYS A 98 13.87 0.14 16.30
CA LYS A 98 13.59 1.57 16.08
C LYS A 98 14.85 2.41 16.21
N ARG A 99 15.64 2.21 17.27
CA ARG A 99 16.88 2.98 17.49
C ARG A 99 17.91 2.71 16.40
N LYS A 100 18.08 1.45 16.00
CA LYS A 100 19.02 1.09 14.93
C LYS A 100 18.56 1.60 13.56
N GLY A 101 17.27 1.53 13.26
CA GLY A 101 16.71 2.14 12.06
C GLY A 101 16.95 3.65 12.01
N ALA A 102 16.74 4.36 13.13
CA ALA A 102 17.02 5.79 13.22
C ALA A 102 18.52 6.11 13.04
N GLU A 103 19.42 5.33 13.65
CA GLU A 103 20.88 5.46 13.48
C GLU A 103 21.30 5.27 12.02
N THR A 104 20.76 4.26 11.32
CA THR A 104 21.04 4.06 9.89
C THR A 104 20.51 5.21 9.04
N LEU A 105 19.31 5.71 9.32
CA LEU A 105 18.77 6.86 8.59
C LEU A 105 19.62 8.11 8.82
N LEU A 106 20.05 8.36 10.06
CA LEU A 106 20.92 9.49 10.39
C LEU A 106 22.29 9.37 9.70
N TYR A 107 22.86 8.16 9.65
CA TYR A 107 24.07 7.91 8.87
C TYR A 107 23.87 8.23 7.39
N LEU A 108 22.78 7.76 6.77
CA LEU A 108 22.51 8.04 5.35
C LEU A 108 22.23 9.53 5.08
N LEU A 109 21.73 10.25 6.08
CA LEU A 109 21.49 11.69 6.06
C LEU A 109 22.68 12.53 6.52
N ASP A 110 23.84 11.91 6.78
CA ASP A 110 25.06 12.63 7.07
C ASP A 110 25.42 13.55 5.89
N ASP A 111 25.94 14.74 6.18
CA ASP A 111 26.22 15.77 5.17
C ASP A 111 27.16 15.24 4.10
N ASP A 112 28.15 14.44 4.48
CA ASP A 112 29.07 13.78 3.55
C ASP A 112 28.35 12.79 2.63
N ASN A 113 27.44 11.98 3.17
CA ASN A 113 26.65 11.02 2.40
C ASN A 113 25.64 11.73 1.49
N ILE A 114 25.02 12.81 1.95
CA ILE A 114 24.16 13.66 1.13
C ILE A 114 24.97 14.31 0.01
N ASN A 115 26.18 14.79 0.29
CA ASN A 115 27.06 15.39 -0.70
C ASN A 115 27.51 14.35 -1.74
N LEU A 116 27.84 13.12 -1.33
CA LEU A 116 28.08 11.99 -2.24
C LEU A 116 26.86 11.66 -3.10
N LEU A 117 25.65 11.68 -2.53
CA LEU A 117 24.40 11.46 -3.26
C LEU A 117 24.06 12.61 -4.21
N LYS A 118 24.52 13.83 -3.95
CA LYS A 118 24.38 14.99 -4.84
C LYS A 118 25.41 15.04 -5.97
N LEU A 119 26.50 14.27 -5.89
CA LEU A 119 27.49 14.21 -6.97
C LEU A 119 26.85 13.78 -8.30
N ASP A 120 27.37 14.35 -9.38
CA ASP A 120 26.97 13.96 -10.73
C ASP A 120 27.32 12.48 -11.00
N ARG A 121 26.51 11.84 -11.85
CA ARG A 121 26.63 10.42 -12.16
C ARG A 121 28.00 10.05 -12.71
N VAL A 122 28.58 10.92 -13.55
CA VAL A 122 29.91 10.72 -14.14
C VAL A 122 30.99 10.70 -13.05
N ILE A 123 30.86 11.57 -12.05
CA ILE A 123 31.80 11.64 -10.92
C ILE A 123 31.63 10.41 -10.02
N LYS A 124 30.39 10.00 -9.72
CA LYS A 124 30.11 8.78 -8.95
C LYS A 124 30.69 7.54 -9.62
N ASP A 125 30.50 7.38 -10.92
CA ASP A 125 31.00 6.21 -11.64
C ASP A 125 32.54 6.19 -11.71
N LYS A 126 33.20 7.36 -11.82
CA LYS A 126 34.67 7.49 -11.69
C LYS A 126 35.17 7.11 -10.29
N VAL A 127 34.53 7.60 -9.23
CA VAL A 127 34.89 7.28 -7.83
C VAL A 127 34.67 5.80 -7.52
N LEU A 128 33.65 5.18 -8.12
CA LEU A 128 33.34 3.75 -7.99
C LEU A 128 34.21 2.85 -8.89
N GLY A 129 35.18 3.42 -9.62
CA GLY A 129 36.10 2.65 -10.48
C GLY A 129 35.45 2.06 -11.74
N LYS A 130 34.28 2.55 -12.13
CA LYS A 130 33.63 2.17 -13.39
C LYS A 130 34.23 2.99 -14.52
N HIS A 131 35.17 2.40 -15.26
CA HIS A 131 35.70 3.01 -16.47
C HIS A 131 34.66 2.95 -17.60
N TYR A 132 34.29 4.12 -18.12
CA TYR A 132 33.69 4.23 -19.45
C TYR A 132 34.80 4.19 -20.49
N PRO A 133 34.65 3.45 -21.61
CA PRO A 133 35.55 3.60 -22.74
C PRO A 133 35.48 5.06 -23.22
N GLU A 134 36.64 5.62 -23.57
CA GLU A 134 36.89 7.07 -23.74
C GLU A 134 36.07 7.74 -24.88
N ASP A 135 35.24 7.01 -25.61
CA ASP A 135 34.44 7.51 -26.74
C ASP A 135 33.06 8.09 -26.34
N ASP A 136 32.61 7.96 -25.08
CA ASP A 136 31.25 8.33 -24.65
C ASP A 136 31.16 9.64 -23.83
N GLU A 137 32.19 10.50 -23.80
CA GLU A 137 32.09 11.80 -23.12
C GLU A 137 30.98 12.70 -23.71
N GLN A 138 30.61 12.49 -24.98
CA GLN A 138 29.52 13.21 -25.64
C GLN A 138 28.12 12.68 -25.27
N VAL A 139 28.00 11.45 -24.78
CA VAL A 139 26.71 10.86 -24.37
C VAL A 139 26.31 11.35 -22.97
N ALA A 140 27.29 11.57 -22.09
CA ALA A 140 27.06 12.06 -20.72
C ALA A 140 26.58 13.52 -20.66
N LEU A 141 27.02 14.39 -21.58
CA LEU A 141 26.56 15.78 -21.66
C LEU A 141 25.08 15.89 -22.10
N ASN A 142 24.58 14.94 -22.89
CA ASN A 142 23.19 14.94 -23.37
C ASN A 142 22.18 14.43 -22.31
N ASP A 143 22.63 13.63 -21.34
CA ASP A 143 21.79 13.10 -20.23
C ASP A 143 21.49 14.17 -19.15
N THR A 144 22.14 15.35 -19.23
CA THR A 144 21.88 16.50 -18.34
C THR A 144 20.51 17.15 -18.57
N SER A 145 19.86 16.88 -19.71
CA SER A 145 18.54 17.44 -20.04
C SER A 145 17.36 16.68 -19.41
N GLY A 146 17.58 15.50 -18.81
CA GLY A 146 16.52 14.55 -18.48
C GLY A 146 16.17 14.38 -16.99
N ARG A 147 16.86 15.02 -16.05
CA ARG A 147 16.75 14.63 -14.61
C ARG A 147 16.72 15.79 -13.62
N GLU A 148 16.04 16.88 -13.95
CA GLU A 148 15.49 17.75 -12.91
C GLU A 148 14.13 17.20 -12.46
N CYS A 149 14.03 16.82 -11.20
CA CYS A 149 12.76 16.52 -10.54
C CYS A 149 11.83 17.74 -10.65
N GLY A 150 10.87 17.68 -11.59
CA GLY A 150 9.66 18.50 -11.62
C GLY A 150 9.84 19.97 -12.02
N PRO A 151 9.30 20.43 -13.18
CA PRO A 151 9.32 21.84 -13.48
C PRO A 151 8.28 22.56 -12.63
N ASP A 152 8.74 23.35 -11.66
CA ASP A 152 7.94 24.44 -11.12
C ASP A 152 7.58 25.39 -12.26
N GLY A 153 6.27 25.64 -12.39
CA GLY A 153 5.66 26.18 -13.59
C GLY A 153 6.25 27.51 -14.07
N LYS A 154 6.41 27.61 -15.40
CA LYS A 154 5.76 28.61 -16.26
C LYS A 154 6.23 28.42 -17.71
N ASN A 155 5.27 28.04 -18.56
CA ASN A 155 5.16 28.39 -19.97
C ASN A 155 6.38 28.20 -20.89
N LYS A 156 6.34 27.13 -21.70
CA LYS A 156 6.19 27.17 -23.17
C LYS A 156 6.36 25.76 -23.73
N ALA A 157 5.27 25.20 -24.25
CA ALA A 157 5.35 24.04 -25.13
C ALA A 157 5.95 24.52 -26.47
N SER A 158 7.18 24.13 -26.77
CA SER A 158 7.70 24.22 -28.13
C SER A 158 7.23 23.00 -28.90
N GLU A 159 6.35 23.25 -29.87
CA GLU A 159 5.94 22.32 -30.91
C GLU A 159 7.18 21.87 -31.69
N GLU A 160 7.58 20.60 -31.55
CA GLU A 160 8.36 19.95 -32.59
C GLU A 160 7.48 18.90 -33.27
N ILE A 161 7.05 19.34 -34.44
CA ILE A 161 6.11 18.78 -35.39
C ILE A 161 6.45 17.31 -35.69
N LEU A 162 5.46 16.43 -35.46
CA LEU A 162 5.36 15.10 -36.04
C LEU A 162 5.42 15.20 -37.58
N THR A 163 6.61 15.21 -38.18
CA THR A 163 6.72 15.05 -39.63
C THR A 163 6.61 13.58 -40.00
N SER A 164 5.38 13.24 -40.39
CA SER A 164 4.99 12.05 -41.14
C SER A 164 5.88 11.82 -42.37
N TYR A 165 6.54 10.67 -42.46
CA TYR A 165 7.02 10.16 -43.74
C TYR A 165 5.86 9.52 -44.50
N SER A 166 5.22 10.32 -45.37
CA SER A 166 4.29 9.88 -46.40
C SER A 166 5.02 9.72 -47.74
N LYS A 167 5.01 8.49 -48.25
CA LYS A 167 5.07 8.02 -49.67
C LYS A 167 6.03 8.69 -50.66
N ARG A 168 6.75 7.82 -51.39
CA ARG A 168 6.58 7.74 -52.85
C ARG A 168 6.88 6.35 -53.39
N ALA A 169 5.88 5.80 -54.10
CA ALA A 169 6.03 4.74 -55.08
C ALA A 169 6.23 5.41 -56.44
N VAL A 170 7.22 4.93 -57.20
CA VAL A 170 7.22 4.81 -58.68
C VAL A 170 8.03 3.57 -59.01
#